data_AF-G2P865-F1
#
_entry.id   AF-G2P865-F1
#
_cell.length_a   1.000
_cell.length_b   1.000
_cell.length_c   1.000
_cell.angle_alpha   90.00
_cell.angle_beta   90.00
_cell.angle_gamma   90.00
#
_symmetry.space_group_name_H-M   'P 1'
#
loop_
_entity.id
_entity.type
_entity.pdbx_description
1 polymer ?
#
loop_
_entity_poly.entity_id
_entity_poly.type
_entity_poly.pdbx_seq_one_letter_code
_entity_poly.pdbx_strand_id
1 'polypeptide(L)'
;MNDNEILAVGPVEDELVDEVVERLMDRADASGAALLGEGGLLTEVTRAVLERALDAEMTDHLGYEKHDPAGHGSGNSRNGTSRKTVLTDAGAVTLAVPRDRDGSFEPQLVPKHARRLAGFNEQVLSLYARGMSVRDIRSHLAGMYGVEVSPDLISKVTDAVTDELDAWRNRPLDAVWPIIYIDALWVKIRSGSVASRPVYLAVGVDMDGCKDVLGLWAGDEGEGATTWMTALSELRNRGVEDVCIVACDGLKGLPDAVTATWPKATVQTCVIHLIRASLRFASKQHHAKLVTELKAIYTAPTEQAAEQALADFTAGELGQRYPAIVRTWQAAWSEFTPYLAFPPEIRKVVYSTNLIESINARLRKATRNRGHFPSEQAALKVLYLAIREQVTPRARDVNHVAAHWKKALNQFSLFFEDRLNPK
;
A
#
# COMPACT_ATOMS: atom_id res chain seq x y z
N MET A 1 -28.45 7.82 22.38
CA MET A 1 -28.83 8.23 21.02
C MET A 1 -27.58 8.82 20.42
N ASN A 2 -27.01 8.11 19.44
CA ASN A 2 -25.81 8.51 18.72
C ASN A 2 -26.26 9.34 17.53
N ASP A 3 -26.03 10.65 17.56
CA ASP A 3 -26.10 11.50 16.36
C ASP A 3 -24.69 12.01 16.10
N ASN A 4 -23.86 11.14 15.54
CA ASN A 4 -22.64 11.54 14.87
C ASN A 4 -23.00 11.73 13.39
N GLU A 5 -23.77 12.78 13.13
CA GLU A 5 -24.15 13.18 11.78
C GLU A 5 -22.89 13.78 11.15
N ILE A 6 -22.17 12.94 10.40
CA ILE A 6 -21.07 13.36 9.54
C ILE A 6 -21.66 14.39 8.58
N LEU A 7 -21.33 15.67 8.78
CA LEU A 7 -21.64 16.74 7.83
C LEU A 7 -21.24 16.28 6.43
N ALA A 8 -22.24 16.01 5.59
CA ALA A 8 -22.02 15.64 4.21
C ALA A 8 -21.34 16.83 3.52
N VAL A 9 -20.05 16.69 3.21
CA VAL A 9 -19.30 17.68 2.44
C VAL A 9 -19.75 17.57 0.99
N GLY A 10 -20.74 18.37 0.59
CA GLY A 10 -21.07 18.59 -0.82
C GLY A 10 -19.93 19.37 -1.51
N PRO A 11 -19.76 19.23 -2.84
CA PRO A 11 -18.84 20.08 -3.58
C PRO A 11 -19.28 21.54 -3.46
N VAL A 12 -18.32 22.44 -3.28
CA VAL A 12 -18.56 23.89 -3.38
C VAL A 12 -18.90 24.19 -4.85
N GLU A 13 -19.93 24.99 -5.11
CA GLU A 13 -20.30 25.38 -6.48
C GLU A 13 -19.14 26.12 -7.17
N ASP A 14 -18.76 25.68 -8.37
CA ASP A 14 -17.58 26.18 -9.10
C ASP A 14 -17.61 27.70 -9.31
N GLU A 15 -18.78 28.30 -9.53
CA GLU A 15 -18.93 29.76 -9.71
C GLU A 15 -18.55 30.56 -8.45
N LEU A 16 -18.88 30.03 -7.26
CA LEU A 16 -18.51 30.67 -5.98
C LEU A 16 -17.01 30.57 -5.72
N VAL A 17 -16.39 29.47 -6.15
CA VAL A 17 -14.94 29.26 -6.06
C VAL A 17 -14.21 30.26 -6.94
N ASP A 18 -14.66 30.44 -8.19
CA ASP A 18 -14.04 31.37 -9.13
C ASP A 18 -14.13 32.83 -8.64
N GLU A 19 -15.28 33.28 -8.11
CA GLU A 19 -15.43 34.64 -7.56
C GLU A 19 -14.51 34.88 -6.35
N VAL A 20 -14.37 33.88 -5.47
CA VAL A 20 -13.48 33.98 -4.32
C VAL A 20 -12.02 33.97 -4.75
N VAL A 21 -11.64 33.14 -5.71
CA VAL A 21 -10.28 33.08 -6.25
C VAL A 21 -9.88 34.40 -6.91
N GLU A 22 -10.75 34.98 -7.73
CA GLU A 22 -10.49 36.26 -8.42
C GLU A 22 -10.24 37.38 -7.40
N ARG A 23 -11.11 37.49 -6.38
CA ARG A 23 -10.93 38.47 -5.29
C ARG A 23 -9.67 38.25 -4.45
N LEU A 24 -9.27 37.00 -4.27
CA LEU A 24 -8.07 36.66 -3.54
C LEU A 24 -6.81 37.00 -4.36
N MET A 25 -6.81 36.74 -5.67
CA MET A 25 -5.71 37.10 -6.57
C MET A 25 -5.57 38.61 -6.72
N ASP A 26 -6.67 39.35 -6.94
CA ASP A 26 -6.66 40.82 -7.01
C ASP A 26 -6.05 41.45 -5.75
N ARG A 27 -6.36 40.87 -4.58
CA ARG A 27 -5.84 41.34 -3.30
C ARG A 27 -4.39 40.94 -3.08
N ALA A 28 -3.97 39.78 -3.56
CA ALA A 28 -2.56 39.36 -3.53
C ALA A 28 -1.71 40.30 -4.40
N ASP A 29 -2.18 40.62 -5.61
CA ASP A 29 -1.51 41.54 -6.54
C ASP A 29 -1.44 42.97 -5.98
N ALA A 30 -2.53 43.45 -5.35
CA ALA A 30 -2.58 44.79 -4.77
C ALA A 30 -1.74 44.95 -3.48
N SER A 31 -1.57 43.88 -2.70
CA SER A 31 -0.85 43.92 -1.41
C SER A 31 0.58 43.41 -1.47
N GLY A 32 0.98 42.74 -2.57
CA GLY A 32 2.25 42.03 -2.67
C GLY A 32 2.38 40.84 -1.70
N ALA A 33 1.26 40.39 -1.11
CA ALA A 33 1.25 39.29 -0.16
C ALA A 33 1.47 37.96 -0.89
N ALA A 34 2.29 37.08 -0.30
CA ALA A 34 2.46 35.73 -0.82
C ALA A 34 1.12 34.96 -0.73
N LEU A 35 0.82 34.15 -1.75
CA LEU A 35 -0.39 33.31 -1.74
C LEU A 35 -0.33 32.24 -0.64
N LEU A 36 0.87 31.69 -0.40
CA LEU A 36 1.18 30.62 0.54
C LEU A 36 2.22 31.08 1.57
N GLY A 37 2.31 30.38 2.70
CA GLY A 37 3.27 30.67 3.78
C GLY A 37 2.69 31.45 4.95
N GLU A 38 3.49 31.67 5.99
CA GLU A 38 3.07 32.39 7.21
C GLU A 38 2.73 33.85 6.90
N GLY A 39 1.49 34.26 7.18
CA GLY A 39 0.96 35.58 6.80
C GLY A 39 0.56 35.70 5.32
N GLY A 40 0.63 34.60 4.57
CA GLY A 40 0.11 34.50 3.22
C GLY A 40 -1.42 34.50 3.15
N LEU A 41 -1.95 34.83 1.98
CA LEU A 41 -3.37 35.06 1.79
C LEU A 41 -4.24 33.85 2.18
N LEU A 42 -3.80 32.62 1.85
CA LEU A 42 -4.50 31.40 2.21
C LEU A 42 -4.46 31.10 3.72
N THR A 43 -3.38 31.47 4.43
CA THR A 43 -3.34 31.29 5.89
C THR A 43 -4.23 32.28 6.62
N GLU A 44 -4.38 33.50 6.09
CA GLU A 44 -5.34 34.50 6.61
C GLU A 44 -6.80 34.12 6.35
N VAL A 45 -7.12 33.58 5.16
CA VAL A 45 -8.47 33.03 4.88
C VAL A 45 -8.76 31.86 5.81
N THR A 46 -7.81 30.94 5.98
CA THR A 46 -7.96 29.78 6.88
C THR A 46 -8.15 30.25 8.33
N ARG A 47 -7.37 31.24 8.81
CA ARG A 47 -7.57 31.87 10.12
C ARG A 47 -9.01 32.39 10.27
N ALA A 48 -9.44 33.19 9.31
CA ALA A 48 -10.74 33.84 9.29
C ALA A 48 -11.91 32.84 9.35
N VAL A 49 -11.81 31.72 8.64
CA VAL A 49 -12.83 30.66 8.66
C VAL A 49 -12.84 29.94 10.01
N LEU A 50 -11.67 29.54 10.51
CA LEU A 50 -11.55 28.82 11.78
C LEU A 50 -12.00 29.66 12.98
N GLU A 51 -11.64 30.95 13.04
CA GLU A 51 -12.07 31.84 14.12
C GLU A 51 -13.59 32.07 14.12
N ARG A 52 -14.21 32.22 12.94
CA ARG A 52 -15.68 32.35 12.83
C ARG A 52 -16.40 31.09 13.27
N ALA A 53 -15.90 29.93 12.88
CA ALA A 53 -16.48 28.65 13.29
C ALA A 53 -16.34 28.43 14.80
N LEU A 54 -15.19 28.76 15.39
CA LEU A 54 -15.00 28.72 16.84
C LEU A 54 -15.91 29.70 17.60
N ASP A 55 -16.16 30.88 17.03
CA ASP A 55 -17.10 31.83 17.61
C ASP A 55 -18.54 31.33 17.56
N ALA A 56 -18.91 30.60 16.50
CA ALA A 56 -20.22 29.94 16.37
C ALA A 56 -20.39 28.79 17.39
N GLU A 57 -19.37 27.94 17.55
CA GLU A 57 -19.35 26.90 18.60
C GLU A 57 -19.51 27.52 20.00
N MET A 58 -18.88 28.68 20.25
CA MET A 58 -19.02 29.39 21.52
C MET A 58 -20.43 29.97 21.73
N THR A 59 -21.09 30.43 20.66
CA THR A 59 -22.50 30.89 20.74
C THR A 59 -23.40 29.72 21.09
N ASP A 60 -23.21 28.56 20.45
CA ASP A 60 -23.98 27.35 20.72
C ASP A 60 -23.77 26.86 22.16
N HIS A 61 -22.50 26.78 22.61
CA HIS A 61 -22.14 26.37 23.98
C HIS A 61 -22.77 27.25 25.07
N LEU A 62 -22.81 28.57 24.85
CA LEU A 62 -23.37 29.51 25.82
C LEU A 62 -24.89 29.71 25.65
N GLY A 63 -25.45 29.35 24.50
CA GLY A 63 -26.86 29.54 24.16
C GLY A 63 -27.25 30.98 23.82
N TYR A 64 -26.27 31.87 23.59
CA TYR A 64 -26.53 33.28 23.25
C TYR A 64 -25.36 33.93 22.50
N GLU A 65 -25.68 34.98 21.74
CA GLU A 65 -24.71 35.68 20.89
C GLU A 65 -23.78 36.64 21.65
N LYS A 66 -22.68 37.03 21.02
CA LYS A 66 -21.76 38.00 21.60
C LYS A 66 -22.48 39.35 21.84
N HIS A 67 -22.45 39.82 23.09
CA HIS A 67 -23.14 41.03 23.57
C HIS A 67 -24.67 40.94 23.64
N ASP A 68 -25.24 39.74 23.54
CA ASP A 68 -26.68 39.54 23.73
C ASP A 68 -27.08 39.75 25.21
N PRO A 69 -28.10 40.58 25.50
CA PRO A 69 -28.65 40.73 26.84
C PRO A 69 -29.09 39.43 27.51
N ALA A 70 -29.42 38.39 26.74
CA ALA A 70 -29.77 37.06 27.24
C ALA A 70 -28.65 36.42 28.08
N GLY A 71 -27.40 36.84 27.88
CA GLY A 71 -26.24 36.40 28.67
C GLY A 71 -26.11 37.05 30.06
N HIS A 72 -26.95 38.03 30.41
CA HIS A 72 -26.87 38.67 31.72
C HIS A 72 -27.47 37.78 32.81
N GLY A 73 -26.62 37.27 33.71
CA GLY A 73 -27.04 36.43 34.82
C GLY A 73 -27.27 34.95 34.45
N SER A 74 -26.82 34.52 33.27
CA SER A 74 -26.91 33.12 32.79
C SER A 74 -25.92 32.15 33.47
N GLY A 75 -25.07 32.64 34.37
CA GLY A 75 -24.08 31.85 35.11
C GLY A 75 -22.68 31.85 34.47
N ASN A 76 -22.58 31.62 33.16
CA ASN A 76 -21.32 31.63 32.42
C ASN A 76 -21.29 32.75 31.37
N SER A 77 -20.11 33.25 31.03
CA SER A 77 -19.96 34.30 30.02
C SER A 77 -18.68 34.26 29.19
N ARG A 78 -18.72 34.82 27.99
CA ARG A 78 -17.52 34.99 27.14
C ARG A 78 -16.45 35.82 27.89
N ASN A 79 -15.21 35.34 27.92
CA ASN A 79 -14.08 35.93 28.65
C ASN A 79 -12.85 36.13 27.73
N GLY A 80 -13.08 36.81 26.61
CA GLY A 80 -12.05 37.12 25.63
C GLY A 80 -11.54 35.89 24.87
N THR A 81 -10.30 35.97 24.37
CA THR A 81 -9.68 34.93 23.55
C THR A 81 -8.31 34.51 24.10
N SER A 82 -7.83 33.34 23.71
CA SER A 82 -6.44 32.91 23.90
C SER A 82 -5.76 32.72 22.55
N ARG A 83 -4.48 33.07 22.45
CA ARG A 83 -3.70 32.84 21.23
C ARG A 83 -3.27 31.38 21.15
N LYS A 84 -3.51 30.76 20.00
CA LYS A 84 -3.13 29.38 19.73
C LYS A 84 -2.67 29.23 18.29
N THR A 85 -1.43 28.80 18.08
CA THR A 85 -0.94 28.45 16.73
C THR A 85 -1.23 26.98 16.44
N VAL A 86 -1.93 26.74 15.33
CA VAL A 86 -2.22 25.40 14.80
C VAL A 86 -1.57 25.22 13.43
N LEU A 87 -1.04 24.04 13.18
CA LEU A 87 -0.55 23.67 11.85
C LEU A 87 -1.73 23.18 11.00
N THR A 88 -1.88 23.78 9.83
CA THR A 88 -2.91 23.46 8.83
C THR A 88 -2.25 23.09 7.50
N ASP A 89 -3.01 22.57 6.54
CA ASP A 89 -2.49 22.29 5.20
C ASP A 89 -2.02 23.55 4.45
N ALA A 90 -2.55 24.73 4.79
CA ALA A 90 -2.14 26.01 4.21
C ALA A 90 -0.89 26.64 4.89
N GLY A 91 -0.46 26.11 6.05
CA GLY A 91 0.62 26.69 6.85
C GLY A 91 0.28 26.78 8.34
N ALA A 92 1.22 27.35 9.11
CA ALA A 92 0.98 27.69 10.51
C ALA A 92 -0.02 28.86 10.60
N VAL A 93 -1.10 28.65 11.34
CA VAL A 93 -2.14 29.64 11.55
C VAL A 93 -2.25 29.96 13.03
N THR A 94 -1.98 31.21 13.40
CA THR A 94 -2.23 31.72 14.76
C THR A 94 -3.68 32.14 14.89
N LEU A 95 -4.43 31.49 15.77
CA LEU A 95 -5.85 31.72 16.03
C LEU A 95 -6.06 32.45 17.36
N ALA A 96 -7.10 33.27 17.42
CA ALA A 96 -7.70 33.79 18.64
C ALA A 96 -8.88 32.90 19.06
N VAL A 97 -8.62 31.89 19.89
CA VAL A 97 -9.64 30.92 20.33
C VAL A 97 -10.50 31.55 21.43
N PRO A 98 -11.83 31.59 21.29
CA PRO A 98 -12.73 32.15 22.30
C PRO A 98 -12.69 31.33 23.59
N ARG A 99 -12.89 32.02 24.72
CA ARG A 99 -12.95 31.40 26.05
C ARG A 99 -14.21 31.80 26.78
N ASP A 100 -14.74 30.91 27.58
CA ASP A 100 -15.77 31.19 28.57
C ASP A 100 -15.13 31.48 29.94
N ARG A 101 -15.92 32.02 30.86
CA ARG A 101 -15.46 32.43 32.19
C ARG A 101 -15.20 31.21 33.08
N ASP A 102 -16.01 30.18 32.93
CA ASP A 102 -15.94 28.96 33.74
C ASP A 102 -14.93 27.94 33.19
N GLY A 103 -14.37 28.18 32.00
CA GLY A 103 -13.40 27.29 31.34
C GLY A 103 -14.00 25.98 30.83
N SER A 104 -15.32 25.88 30.79
CA SER A 104 -16.12 24.71 30.40
C SER A 104 -16.23 24.50 28.90
N PHE A 105 -15.92 25.51 28.09
CA PHE A 105 -16.00 25.41 26.63
C PHE A 105 -14.96 24.43 26.07
N GLU A 106 -15.40 23.36 25.39
CA GLU A 106 -14.52 22.39 24.71
C GLU A 106 -14.73 22.46 23.19
N PRO A 107 -13.96 23.29 22.47
CA PRO A 107 -14.14 23.46 21.03
C PRO A 107 -13.90 22.14 20.28
N GLN A 108 -14.77 21.82 19.33
CA GLN A 108 -14.70 20.58 18.56
C GLN A 108 -13.77 20.73 17.35
N LEU A 109 -13.86 21.86 16.64
CA LEU A 109 -13.06 22.14 15.45
C LEU A 109 -11.57 22.30 15.77
N VAL A 110 -11.24 22.95 16.89
CA VAL A 110 -9.86 23.19 17.33
C VAL A 110 -9.67 22.76 18.79
N PRO A 111 -9.58 21.45 19.07
CA PRO A 111 -9.60 20.91 20.43
C PRO A 111 -8.55 21.54 21.36
N LYS A 112 -8.85 21.64 22.66
CA LYS A 112 -7.89 22.13 23.66
C LYS A 112 -6.56 21.37 23.51
N HIS A 113 -5.44 22.11 23.60
CA HIS A 113 -4.07 21.60 23.43
C HIS A 113 -3.69 21.04 22.05
N ALA A 114 -4.63 20.87 21.10
CA ALA A 114 -4.33 20.39 19.76
C ALA A 114 -3.50 21.42 18.97
N ARG A 115 -2.25 21.11 18.61
CA ARG A 115 -1.39 22.00 17.82
C ARG A 115 -1.54 21.80 16.31
N ARG A 116 -2.50 20.99 15.86
CA ARG A 116 -2.70 20.59 14.45
C ARG A 116 -4.16 20.41 14.10
N LEU A 117 -4.48 20.68 12.85
CA LEU A 117 -5.74 20.32 12.20
C LEU A 117 -5.51 19.14 11.25
N ALA A 118 -6.60 18.45 10.89
CA ALA A 118 -6.57 17.23 10.08
C ALA A 118 -5.79 17.43 8.76
N GLY A 119 -5.05 16.41 8.31
CA GLY A 119 -4.23 16.44 7.08
C GLY A 119 -2.72 16.27 7.30
N PHE A 120 -2.13 16.88 8.33
CA PHE A 120 -0.68 16.81 8.57
C PHE A 120 -0.15 15.38 8.77
N ASN A 121 -0.86 14.57 9.55
CA ASN A 121 -0.44 13.19 9.80
C ASN A 121 -0.49 12.36 8.52
N GLU A 122 -1.50 12.56 7.66
CA GLU A 122 -1.63 11.87 6.38
C GLU A 122 -0.48 12.21 5.44
N GLN A 123 -0.05 13.48 5.40
CA GLN A 123 1.12 13.88 4.63
C GLN A 123 2.41 13.23 5.13
N VAL A 124 2.63 13.22 6.45
CA VAL A 124 3.77 12.51 7.05
C VAL A 124 3.75 11.03 6.65
N LEU A 125 2.59 10.38 6.73
CA LEU A 125 2.43 8.97 6.37
C LEU A 125 2.65 8.71 4.88
N SER A 126 2.18 9.58 3.97
CA SER A 126 2.43 9.40 2.53
C SER A 126 3.89 9.62 2.16
N LEU A 127 4.57 10.62 2.73
CA LEU A 127 6.02 10.80 2.52
C LEU A 127 6.80 9.59 3.07
N TYR A 128 6.39 9.05 4.21
CA TYR A 128 6.98 7.85 4.77
C TYR A 128 6.72 6.60 3.90
N ALA A 129 5.50 6.44 3.35
CA ALA A 129 5.13 5.38 2.42
C ALA A 129 5.99 5.39 1.14
N ARG A 130 6.38 6.58 0.68
CA ARG A 130 7.27 6.79 -0.47
C ARG A 130 8.74 6.53 -0.17
N GLY A 131 9.06 6.06 1.04
CA GLY A 131 10.40 5.63 1.43
C GLY A 131 11.30 6.76 1.92
N MET A 132 10.77 7.95 2.18
CA MET A 132 11.57 9.06 2.72
C MET A 132 12.04 8.73 4.14
N SER A 133 13.26 9.12 4.49
CA SER A 133 13.74 8.99 5.87
C SER A 133 13.07 10.03 6.77
N VAL A 134 13.09 9.82 8.09
CA VAL A 134 12.58 10.82 9.06
C VAL A 134 13.27 12.17 8.87
N ARG A 135 14.57 12.17 8.52
CA ARG A 135 15.33 13.38 8.22
C ARG A 135 14.83 14.08 6.97
N ASP A 136 14.53 13.34 5.91
CA ASP A 136 14.05 13.92 4.64
C ASP A 136 12.63 14.46 4.80
N ILE A 137 11.76 13.74 5.51
CA ILE A 137 10.42 14.19 5.86
C ILE A 137 10.50 15.50 6.64
N ARG A 138 11.37 15.56 7.67
CA ARG A 138 11.59 16.79 8.43
C ARG A 138 12.00 17.96 7.53
N SER A 139 13.00 17.73 6.67
CA SER A 139 13.49 18.77 5.75
C SER A 139 12.41 19.24 4.79
N HIS A 140 11.60 18.31 4.28
CA HIS A 140 10.51 18.61 3.36
C HIS A 140 9.39 19.41 4.04
N LEU A 141 8.96 18.98 5.23
CA LEU A 141 7.94 19.67 6.01
C LEU A 141 8.41 21.06 6.46
N ALA A 142 9.67 21.21 6.86
CA ALA A 142 10.23 22.52 7.19
C ALA A 142 10.22 23.47 5.98
N GLY A 143 10.52 22.97 4.78
CA GLY A 143 10.45 23.75 3.54
C GLY A 143 9.03 24.15 3.14
N MET A 144 8.04 23.27 3.32
CA MET A 144 6.65 23.57 2.95
C MET A 144 5.92 24.44 3.98
N TYR A 145 6.11 24.14 5.26
CA TYR A 145 5.31 24.74 6.34
C TYR A 145 6.03 25.85 7.09
N GLY A 146 7.32 26.09 6.84
CA GLY A 146 8.11 27.12 7.52
C GLY A 146 8.36 26.85 9.01
N VAL A 147 8.04 25.64 9.50
CA VAL A 147 8.16 25.28 10.92
C VAL A 147 9.03 24.04 11.08
N GLU A 148 9.92 24.05 12.07
CA GLU A 148 10.69 22.86 12.45
C GLU A 148 9.80 21.79 13.09
N VAL A 149 9.70 20.64 12.42
CA VAL A 149 9.01 19.45 12.94
C VAL A 149 10.03 18.59 13.70
N SER A 150 9.76 18.22 14.94
CA SER A 150 10.70 17.38 15.70
C SER A 150 10.77 15.95 15.13
N PRO A 151 11.93 15.28 15.16
CA PRO A 151 12.05 13.88 14.74
C PRO A 151 11.13 12.94 15.54
N ASP A 152 11.03 13.16 16.85
CA ASP A 152 10.15 12.40 17.76
C ASP A 152 8.70 12.45 17.30
N LEU A 153 8.30 13.57 16.72
CA LEU A 153 6.95 13.73 16.26
C LEU A 153 6.64 12.91 15.02
N ILE A 154 7.56 12.92 14.05
CA ILE A 154 7.45 12.09 12.84
C ILE A 154 7.43 10.62 13.27
N SER A 155 8.30 10.21 14.20
CA SER A 155 8.30 8.87 14.76
C SER A 155 6.94 8.50 15.36
N LYS A 156 6.37 9.34 16.25
CA LYS A 156 5.04 9.10 16.85
C LYS A 156 3.94 8.92 15.81
N VAL A 157 3.93 9.74 14.76
CA VAL A 157 2.93 9.61 13.68
C VAL A 157 3.12 8.29 12.94
N THR A 158 4.36 7.91 12.64
CA THR A 158 4.64 6.63 11.96
C THR A 158 4.46 5.40 12.86
N ASP A 159 4.55 5.57 14.19
CA ASP A 159 4.36 4.48 15.13
C ASP A 159 2.89 4.11 15.31
N ALA A 160 1.97 5.06 15.14
CA ALA A 160 0.53 4.81 15.10
C ALA A 160 0.12 3.82 13.99
N VAL A 161 0.93 3.68 12.95
CA VAL A 161 0.72 2.70 11.86
C VAL A 161 0.96 1.26 12.33
N THR A 162 1.63 1.06 13.46
CA THR A 162 1.93 -0.30 13.96
C THR A 162 0.64 -1.06 14.25
N ASP A 163 -0.30 -0.43 14.96
CA ASP A 163 -1.57 -1.06 15.32
C ASP A 163 -2.41 -1.35 14.05
N GLU A 164 -2.38 -0.43 13.07
CA GLU A 164 -3.04 -0.64 11.77
C GLU A 164 -2.41 -1.81 10.99
N LEU A 165 -1.09 -1.90 10.99
CA LEU A 165 -0.35 -3.00 10.37
C LEU A 165 -0.70 -4.33 11.03
N ASP A 166 -0.74 -4.38 12.36
CA ASP A 166 -1.07 -5.59 13.09
C ASP A 166 -2.53 -6.00 12.89
N ALA A 167 -3.47 -5.04 12.88
CA ALA A 167 -4.86 -5.30 12.52
C ALA A 167 -4.99 -5.82 11.09
N TRP A 168 -4.28 -5.22 10.13
CA TRP A 168 -4.27 -5.67 8.74
C TRP A 168 -3.66 -7.07 8.57
N ARG A 169 -2.58 -7.39 9.29
CA ARG A 169 -1.96 -8.72 9.28
C ARG A 169 -2.88 -9.79 9.86
N ASN A 170 -3.76 -9.44 10.79
CA ASN A 170 -4.68 -10.38 11.43
C ASN A 170 -6.10 -10.33 10.84
N ARG A 171 -6.33 -9.56 9.77
CA ARG A 171 -7.66 -9.43 9.15
C ARG A 171 -8.15 -10.79 8.61
N PRO A 172 -9.46 -11.07 8.70
CA PRO A 172 -10.04 -12.25 8.06
C PRO A 172 -9.83 -12.19 6.54
N LEU A 173 -9.66 -13.35 5.93
CA LEU A 173 -9.47 -13.55 4.50
C LEU A 173 -10.60 -14.41 3.94
N ASP A 174 -10.85 -14.27 2.63
CA ASP A 174 -11.83 -15.11 1.94
C ASP A 174 -11.42 -16.58 1.95
N ALA A 175 -12.42 -17.47 1.94
CA ALA A 175 -12.24 -18.90 2.05
C ALA A 175 -11.45 -19.52 0.89
N VAL A 176 -11.65 -19.01 -0.33
CA VAL A 176 -11.08 -19.62 -1.54
C VAL A 176 -10.32 -18.60 -2.36
N TRP A 177 -9.08 -18.94 -2.67
CA TRP A 177 -8.21 -18.14 -3.53
C TRP A 177 -7.77 -18.99 -4.75
N PRO A 178 -8.29 -18.71 -5.96
CA PRO A 178 -7.86 -19.40 -7.17
C PRO A 178 -6.34 -19.44 -7.38
N ILE A 179 -5.66 -18.32 -7.10
CA ILE A 179 -4.20 -18.24 -7.23
C ILE A 179 -3.62 -17.47 -6.05
N ILE A 180 -2.57 -18.02 -5.43
CA ILE A 180 -1.68 -17.28 -4.53
C ILE A 180 -0.27 -17.26 -5.14
N TYR A 181 0.27 -16.07 -5.27
CA TYR A 181 1.67 -15.85 -5.61
C TYR A 181 2.50 -15.61 -4.36
N ILE A 182 3.64 -16.29 -4.28
CA ILE A 182 4.62 -16.09 -3.21
C ILE A 182 5.92 -15.59 -3.81
N ASP A 183 6.40 -14.45 -3.32
CA ASP A 183 7.64 -13.84 -3.78
C ASP A 183 8.43 -13.26 -2.60
N ALA A 184 9.69 -12.91 -2.86
CA ALA A 184 10.59 -12.34 -1.86
C ALA A 184 11.17 -11.00 -2.33
N LEU A 185 10.98 -9.96 -1.52
CA LEU A 185 11.64 -8.68 -1.69
C LEU A 185 12.87 -8.61 -0.78
N TRP A 186 14.06 -8.45 -1.36
CA TRP A 186 15.28 -8.26 -0.57
C TRP A 186 15.40 -6.81 -0.11
N VAL A 187 15.42 -6.62 1.22
CA VAL A 187 15.47 -5.30 1.85
C VAL A 187 16.67 -5.22 2.81
N LYS A 188 17.40 -4.11 2.80
CA LYS A 188 18.50 -3.89 3.76
C LYS A 188 17.94 -3.47 5.11
N ILE A 189 18.11 -4.29 6.13
CA ILE A 189 17.57 -4.08 7.48
C ILE A 189 18.72 -4.15 8.48
N ARG A 190 18.72 -3.23 9.47
CA ARG A 190 19.66 -3.26 10.58
C ARG A 190 19.15 -4.17 11.70
N SER A 191 19.95 -5.14 12.10
CA SER A 191 19.78 -5.98 13.29
C SER A 191 21.16 -6.26 13.88
N GLY A 192 21.66 -5.33 14.70
CA GLY A 192 23.08 -5.24 15.07
C GLY A 192 23.94 -4.71 13.91
N SER A 193 24.04 -5.46 12.80
CA SER A 193 24.65 -5.04 11.54
C SER A 193 23.60 -4.82 10.44
N VAL A 194 23.96 -4.15 9.35
CA VAL A 194 23.08 -3.98 8.18
C VAL A 194 23.26 -5.18 7.27
N ALA A 195 22.20 -5.97 7.10
CA ALA A 195 22.17 -7.15 6.23
C ALA A 195 21.00 -7.06 5.24
N SER A 196 21.13 -7.76 4.12
CA SER A 196 20.05 -7.88 3.13
C SER A 196 19.17 -9.06 3.53
N ARG A 197 17.95 -8.78 4.01
CA ARG A 197 17.00 -9.79 4.47
C ARG A 197 15.82 -9.91 3.50
N PRO A 198 15.28 -11.12 3.27
CA PRO A 198 14.08 -11.27 2.47
C PRO A 198 12.85 -10.83 3.27
N VAL A 199 11.95 -10.11 2.62
CA VAL A 199 10.56 -9.94 3.07
C VAL A 199 9.69 -10.72 2.11
N TYR A 200 9.09 -11.78 2.61
CA TYR A 200 8.17 -12.63 1.87
C TYR A 200 6.81 -11.96 1.74
N LEU A 201 6.25 -12.04 0.55
CA LEU A 201 4.99 -11.43 0.14
C LEU A 201 4.07 -12.53 -0.41
N ALA A 202 2.85 -12.62 0.11
CA ALA A 202 1.78 -13.41 -0.49
C ALA A 202 0.77 -12.48 -1.17
N VAL A 203 0.53 -12.69 -2.46
CA VAL A 203 -0.49 -11.96 -3.24
C VAL A 203 -1.53 -12.94 -3.75
N GLY A 204 -2.77 -12.78 -3.32
CA GLY A 204 -3.91 -13.57 -3.77
C GLY A 204 -4.59 -12.92 -4.97
N VAL A 205 -5.17 -13.75 -5.83
CA VAL A 205 -6.17 -13.36 -6.82
C VAL A 205 -7.49 -13.98 -6.41
N ASP A 206 -8.49 -13.13 -6.10
CA ASP A 206 -9.80 -13.58 -5.64
C ASP A 206 -10.70 -14.10 -6.78
N MET A 207 -11.92 -14.49 -6.44
CA MET A 207 -12.92 -15.00 -7.40
C MET A 207 -13.35 -13.96 -8.46
N ASP A 208 -13.24 -12.66 -8.15
CA ASP A 208 -13.50 -11.58 -9.10
C ASP A 208 -12.28 -11.19 -9.93
N GLY A 209 -11.12 -11.77 -9.61
CA GLY A 209 -9.85 -11.55 -10.28
C GLY A 209 -9.10 -10.35 -9.72
N CYS A 210 -9.56 -9.78 -8.60
CA CYS A 210 -8.88 -8.70 -7.91
C CYS A 210 -7.68 -9.25 -7.16
N LYS A 211 -6.60 -8.47 -7.19
CA LYS A 211 -5.36 -8.79 -6.47
C LYS A 211 -5.44 -8.20 -5.07
N ASP A 212 -5.09 -8.97 -4.06
CA ASP A 212 -4.87 -8.47 -2.71
C ASP A 212 -3.57 -9.02 -2.12
N VAL A 213 -2.89 -8.21 -1.32
CA VAL A 213 -1.74 -8.67 -0.55
C VAL A 213 -2.25 -9.35 0.72
N LEU A 214 -2.05 -10.66 0.81
CA LEU A 214 -2.56 -11.45 1.92
C LEU A 214 -1.69 -11.32 3.16
N GLY A 215 -0.38 -11.14 3.00
CA GLY A 215 0.53 -10.97 4.12
C GLY A 215 1.96 -10.60 3.74
N LEU A 216 2.71 -10.19 4.77
CA LEU A 216 4.12 -9.82 4.74
C LEU A 216 4.84 -10.49 5.91
N TRP A 217 5.94 -11.20 5.63
CA TRP A 217 6.75 -11.84 6.65
C TRP A 217 8.22 -11.51 6.42
N ALA A 218 8.88 -10.95 7.42
CA ALA A 218 10.33 -10.83 7.38
C ALA A 218 10.95 -12.20 7.60
N GLY A 219 11.87 -12.59 6.73
CA GLY A 219 12.63 -13.82 6.84
C GLY A 219 14.03 -13.58 7.40
N ASP A 220 14.59 -14.63 7.95
CA ASP A 220 16.00 -14.72 8.33
C ASP A 220 16.84 -15.38 7.23
N GLU A 221 18.16 -15.20 7.30
CA GLU A 221 19.08 -15.80 6.34
C GLU A 221 19.07 -17.33 6.50
N GLY A 222 18.41 -18.03 5.57
CA GLY A 222 18.58 -19.48 5.39
C GLY A 222 17.52 -20.40 6.00
N GLU A 223 16.55 -19.89 6.78
CA GLU A 223 15.50 -20.71 7.41
C GLU A 223 14.16 -20.65 6.63
N GLY A 224 14.14 -21.25 5.44
CA GLY A 224 12.96 -21.20 4.55
C GLY A 224 11.75 -22.00 5.04
N ALA A 225 11.94 -23.27 5.39
CA ALA A 225 10.81 -24.20 5.59
C ALA A 225 9.90 -23.84 6.78
N THR A 226 10.48 -23.53 7.95
CA THR A 226 9.73 -23.14 9.16
C THR A 226 9.00 -21.82 8.97
N THR A 227 9.62 -20.88 8.26
CA THR A 227 9.02 -19.60 7.91
C THR A 227 7.78 -19.80 7.03
N TRP A 228 7.87 -20.68 6.02
CA TRP A 228 6.72 -20.99 5.16
C TRP A 228 5.59 -21.68 5.91
N MET A 229 5.88 -22.68 6.74
CA MET A 229 4.87 -23.32 7.56
C MET A 229 4.12 -22.32 8.43
N THR A 230 4.84 -21.36 9.03
CA THR A 230 4.24 -20.30 9.86
C THR A 230 3.36 -19.37 9.02
N ALA A 231 3.87 -18.86 7.91
CA ALA A 231 3.13 -17.93 7.04
C ALA A 231 1.87 -18.57 6.44
N LEU A 232 1.96 -19.81 5.95
CA LEU A 232 0.83 -20.51 5.36
C LEU A 232 -0.21 -20.92 6.41
N SER A 233 0.23 -21.35 7.61
CA SER A 233 -0.67 -21.62 8.73
C SER A 233 -1.40 -20.36 9.18
N GLU A 234 -0.73 -19.20 9.20
CA GLU A 234 -1.36 -17.91 9.49
C GLU A 234 -2.45 -17.58 8.47
N LEU A 235 -2.17 -17.72 7.17
CA LEU A 235 -3.17 -17.51 6.11
C LEU A 235 -4.38 -18.42 6.28
N ARG A 236 -4.15 -19.71 6.58
CA ARG A 236 -5.23 -20.67 6.85
C ARG A 236 -6.06 -20.28 8.07
N ASN A 237 -5.41 -19.90 9.18
CA ASN A 237 -6.09 -19.48 10.41
C ASN A 237 -6.90 -18.19 10.24
N ARG A 238 -6.52 -17.34 9.28
CA ARG A 238 -7.27 -16.13 8.92
C ARG A 238 -8.46 -16.39 8.01
N GLY A 239 -8.65 -17.62 7.53
CA GLY A 239 -9.83 -18.03 6.78
C GLY A 239 -9.54 -18.67 5.42
N VAL A 240 -8.28 -18.73 4.94
CA VAL A 240 -7.99 -19.37 3.65
C VAL A 240 -8.11 -20.88 3.75
N GLU A 241 -9.26 -21.41 3.36
CA GLU A 241 -9.60 -22.83 3.40
C GLU A 241 -9.06 -23.59 2.19
N ASP A 242 -9.12 -22.99 1.01
CA ASP A 242 -8.66 -23.64 -0.22
C ASP A 242 -7.92 -22.72 -1.20
N VAL A 243 -6.92 -23.29 -1.87
CA VAL A 243 -6.09 -22.61 -2.87
C VAL A 243 -5.88 -23.54 -4.06
N CYS A 244 -6.26 -23.11 -5.27
CA CYS A 244 -6.10 -23.96 -6.45
C CYS A 244 -4.63 -24.03 -6.90
N ILE A 245 -3.99 -22.87 -7.05
CA ILE A 245 -2.61 -22.75 -7.54
C ILE A 245 -1.78 -21.90 -6.57
N VAL A 246 -0.62 -22.41 -6.15
CA VAL A 246 0.41 -21.62 -5.47
C VAL A 246 1.61 -21.47 -6.39
N ALA A 247 1.82 -20.25 -6.90
CA ALA A 247 2.89 -19.90 -7.81
C ALA A 247 4.07 -19.27 -7.07
N CYS A 248 5.28 -19.83 -7.20
CA CYS A 248 6.45 -19.38 -6.44
C CYS A 248 7.79 -19.49 -7.21
N ASP A 249 8.84 -18.86 -6.68
CA ASP A 249 10.20 -18.91 -7.26
C ASP A 249 11.06 -20.05 -6.70
N GLY A 250 10.63 -21.31 -6.92
CA GLY A 250 11.44 -22.49 -6.57
C GLY A 250 11.98 -22.51 -5.14
N LEU A 251 11.21 -21.97 -4.19
CA LEU A 251 11.65 -21.72 -2.82
C LEU A 251 11.76 -23.03 -2.04
N LYS A 252 12.93 -23.30 -1.44
CA LYS A 252 13.16 -24.53 -0.68
C LYS A 252 12.17 -24.68 0.48
N GLY A 253 11.57 -25.87 0.59
CA GLY A 253 10.61 -26.22 1.65
C GLY A 253 9.22 -25.60 1.50
N LEU A 254 9.01 -24.68 0.54
CA LEU A 254 7.69 -24.12 0.28
C LEU A 254 6.71 -25.16 -0.30
N PRO A 255 7.09 -26.02 -1.27
CA PRO A 255 6.17 -27.04 -1.79
C PRO A 255 5.63 -27.98 -0.72
N ASP A 256 6.50 -28.42 0.19
CA ASP A 256 6.12 -29.29 1.31
C ASP A 256 5.16 -28.56 2.27
N ALA A 257 5.45 -27.28 2.58
CA ALA A 257 4.59 -26.47 3.44
C ALA A 257 3.20 -26.20 2.83
N VAL A 258 3.14 -25.97 1.52
CA VAL A 258 1.88 -25.83 0.79
C VAL A 258 1.11 -27.15 0.85
N THR A 259 1.76 -28.27 0.56
CA THR A 259 1.11 -29.60 0.60
C THR A 259 0.57 -29.93 1.99
N ALA A 260 1.28 -29.53 3.05
CA ALA A 260 0.81 -29.70 4.43
C ALA A 260 -0.37 -28.78 4.80
N THR A 261 -0.43 -27.58 4.23
CA THR A 261 -1.47 -26.58 4.54
C THR A 261 -2.74 -26.77 3.70
N TRP A 262 -2.57 -26.92 2.38
CA TRP A 262 -3.62 -27.11 1.39
C TRP A 262 -3.25 -28.29 0.47
N PRO A 263 -3.56 -29.54 0.87
CA PRO A 263 -3.13 -30.75 0.15
C PRO A 263 -3.62 -30.86 -1.30
N LYS A 264 -4.68 -30.13 -1.65
CA LYS A 264 -5.24 -30.08 -3.01
C LYS A 264 -4.61 -28.99 -3.88
N ALA A 265 -3.80 -28.10 -3.31
CA ALA A 265 -3.18 -27.02 -4.05
C ALA A 265 -2.11 -27.55 -5.01
N THR A 266 -2.11 -27.05 -6.25
CA THR A 266 -1.02 -27.32 -7.19
C THR A 266 0.09 -26.30 -6.96
N VAL A 267 1.25 -26.77 -6.51
CA VAL A 267 2.46 -25.94 -6.41
C VAL A 267 3.10 -25.84 -7.79
N GLN A 268 3.44 -24.62 -8.18
CA GLN A 268 3.92 -24.32 -9.51
C GLN A 268 5.11 -23.36 -9.46
N THR A 269 6.20 -23.72 -10.13
CA THR A 269 7.30 -22.78 -10.37
C THR A 269 6.85 -21.72 -11.36
N CYS A 270 6.87 -20.46 -10.92
CA CYS A 270 6.43 -19.32 -11.72
C CYS A 270 7.29 -19.19 -12.99
N VAL A 271 6.64 -19.27 -14.16
CA VAL A 271 7.27 -19.13 -15.47
C VAL A 271 8.05 -17.81 -15.59
N ILE A 272 7.53 -16.72 -15.02
CA ILE A 272 8.18 -15.41 -15.07
C ILE A 272 9.47 -15.40 -14.27
N HIS A 273 9.48 -16.01 -13.08
CA HIS A 273 10.70 -16.16 -12.29
C HIS A 273 11.71 -17.07 -13.00
N LEU A 274 11.25 -18.16 -13.62
CA LEU A 274 12.13 -19.07 -14.38
C LEU A 274 12.78 -18.39 -15.60
N ILE A 275 12.03 -17.56 -16.33
CA ILE A 275 12.57 -16.72 -17.42
C ILE A 275 13.59 -15.72 -16.86
N ARG A 276 13.29 -15.03 -15.76
CA ARG A 276 14.22 -14.07 -15.16
C ARG A 276 15.50 -14.75 -14.68
N ALA A 277 15.39 -15.90 -14.04
CA ALA A 277 16.53 -16.71 -13.61
C ALA A 277 17.41 -17.08 -14.82
N SER A 278 16.79 -17.46 -15.95
CA SER A 278 17.48 -17.74 -17.20
C SER A 278 18.26 -16.52 -17.72
N LEU A 279 17.64 -15.35 -17.77
CA LEU A 279 18.24 -14.13 -18.32
C LEU A 279 19.45 -13.62 -17.51
N ARG A 280 19.62 -14.02 -16.25
CA ARG A 280 20.78 -13.67 -15.42
C ARG A 280 22.11 -14.22 -15.96
N PHE A 281 22.07 -15.33 -16.69
CA PHE A 281 23.25 -15.96 -17.26
C PHE A 281 23.62 -15.43 -18.65
N ALA A 282 22.77 -14.59 -19.25
CA ALA A 282 22.90 -14.16 -20.62
C ALA A 282 23.22 -12.67 -20.76
N SER A 283 23.97 -12.34 -21.82
CA SER A 283 24.18 -10.95 -22.23
C SER A 283 22.86 -10.31 -22.66
N LYS A 284 22.66 -9.04 -22.30
CA LYS A 284 21.46 -8.25 -22.63
C LYS A 284 21.13 -8.27 -24.13
N GLN A 285 22.13 -8.31 -24.99
CA GLN A 285 21.94 -8.32 -26.45
C GLN A 285 21.17 -9.56 -26.95
N HIS A 286 21.19 -10.68 -26.22
CA HIS A 286 20.48 -11.90 -26.59
C HIS A 286 19.13 -12.06 -25.87
N HIS A 287 18.77 -11.16 -24.94
CA HIS A 287 17.57 -11.32 -24.11
C HIS A 287 16.29 -11.45 -24.94
N ALA A 288 16.13 -10.65 -26.00
CA ALA A 288 14.95 -10.71 -26.86
C ALA A 288 14.81 -12.08 -27.57
N LYS A 289 15.91 -12.62 -28.10
CA LYS A 289 15.95 -13.93 -28.77
C LYS A 289 15.71 -15.06 -27.76
N LEU A 290 16.34 -15.00 -26.59
CA LEU A 290 16.12 -15.95 -25.49
C LEU A 290 14.66 -15.99 -25.03
N VAL A 291 14.04 -14.83 -24.79
CA VAL A 291 12.62 -14.79 -24.38
C VAL A 291 11.72 -15.41 -25.45
N THR A 292 12.05 -15.24 -26.72
CA THR A 292 11.29 -15.83 -27.84
C THR A 292 11.45 -17.35 -27.89
N GLU A 293 12.68 -17.87 -27.78
CA GLU A 293 12.94 -19.32 -27.81
C GLU A 293 12.38 -20.02 -26.57
N LEU A 294 12.58 -19.44 -25.37
CA LEU A 294 12.03 -19.98 -24.13
C LEU A 294 10.49 -19.95 -24.10
N LYS A 295 9.86 -19.06 -24.88
CA LYS A 295 8.41 -19.03 -25.02
C LYS A 295 7.84 -20.31 -25.61
N ALA A 296 8.53 -20.93 -26.56
CA ALA A 296 8.11 -22.19 -27.16
C ALA A 296 7.88 -23.29 -26.11
N ILE A 297 8.68 -23.29 -25.04
CA ILE A 297 8.62 -24.28 -23.96
C ILE A 297 7.32 -24.12 -23.14
N TYR A 298 7.05 -22.93 -22.59
CA TYR A 298 5.90 -22.72 -21.71
C TYR A 298 4.57 -22.43 -22.42
N THR A 299 4.59 -22.26 -23.75
CA THR A 299 3.36 -22.20 -24.56
C THR A 299 3.07 -23.51 -25.30
N ALA A 300 3.86 -24.55 -25.08
CA ALA A 300 3.64 -25.84 -25.70
C ALA A 300 2.27 -26.45 -25.31
N PRO A 301 1.59 -27.15 -26.24
CA PRO A 301 0.26 -27.70 -25.97
C PRO A 301 0.30 -28.88 -24.98
N THR A 302 1.39 -29.63 -24.95
CA THR A 302 1.58 -30.82 -24.12
C THR A 302 2.96 -30.80 -23.46
N GLU A 303 3.13 -31.60 -22.40
CA GLU A 303 4.43 -31.81 -21.74
C GLU A 303 5.48 -32.33 -22.72
N GLN A 304 5.13 -33.33 -23.54
CA GLN A 304 6.02 -33.89 -24.57
C GLN A 304 6.49 -32.83 -25.59
N ALA A 305 5.59 -31.93 -26.00
CA ALA A 305 5.95 -30.83 -26.89
C ALA A 305 6.87 -29.80 -26.20
N ALA A 306 6.69 -29.58 -24.89
CA ALA A 306 7.58 -28.72 -24.10
C ALA A 306 8.96 -29.36 -23.93
N GLU A 307 9.05 -30.67 -23.69
CA GLU A 307 10.30 -31.42 -23.62
C GLU A 307 11.06 -31.31 -24.95
N GLN A 308 10.37 -31.49 -26.07
CA GLN A 308 10.96 -31.31 -27.39
C GLN A 308 11.45 -29.86 -27.59
N ALA A 309 10.65 -28.86 -27.21
CA ALA A 309 11.07 -27.46 -27.30
C ALA A 309 12.31 -27.14 -26.44
N LEU A 310 12.42 -27.75 -25.25
CA LEU A 310 13.61 -27.62 -24.40
C LEU A 310 14.82 -28.35 -25.02
N ALA A 311 14.62 -29.51 -25.65
CA ALA A 311 15.67 -30.22 -26.38
C ALA A 311 16.16 -29.43 -27.59
N ASP A 312 15.25 -28.84 -28.37
CA ASP A 312 15.56 -27.99 -29.51
C ASP A 312 16.34 -26.74 -29.08
N PHE A 313 15.90 -26.09 -27.99
CA PHE A 313 16.64 -24.98 -27.39
C PHE A 313 18.05 -25.40 -26.96
N THR A 314 18.18 -26.55 -26.30
CA THR A 314 19.46 -27.11 -25.83
C THR A 314 20.42 -27.37 -26.98
N ALA A 315 19.93 -27.91 -28.09
CA ALA A 315 20.72 -28.18 -29.30
C ALA A 315 21.04 -26.90 -30.09
N GLY A 316 20.22 -25.86 -29.94
CA GLY A 316 20.37 -24.58 -30.63
C GLY A 316 21.56 -23.73 -30.16
N GLU A 317 21.86 -22.69 -30.94
CA GLU A 317 22.98 -21.76 -30.71
C GLU A 317 22.97 -21.18 -29.29
N LEU A 318 21.81 -20.73 -28.81
CA LEU A 318 21.68 -20.07 -27.51
C LEU A 318 21.77 -21.06 -26.34
N GLY A 319 21.22 -22.27 -26.47
CA GLY A 319 21.35 -23.32 -25.45
C GLY A 319 22.80 -23.78 -25.29
N GLN A 320 23.51 -23.98 -26.40
CA GLN A 320 24.94 -24.31 -26.38
C GLN A 320 25.80 -23.16 -25.81
N ARG A 321 25.45 -21.91 -26.12
CA ARG A 321 26.16 -20.73 -25.61
C ARG A 321 25.90 -20.49 -24.12
N TYR A 322 24.70 -20.81 -23.64
CA TYR A 322 24.25 -20.56 -22.27
C TYR A 322 23.75 -21.84 -21.59
N PRO A 323 24.61 -22.85 -21.38
CA PRO A 323 24.21 -24.16 -20.84
C PRO A 323 23.65 -24.07 -19.40
N ALA A 324 23.99 -23.02 -18.66
CA ALA A 324 23.40 -22.75 -17.34
C ALA A 324 21.88 -22.53 -17.41
N ILE A 325 21.36 -21.96 -18.52
CA ILE A 325 19.92 -21.78 -18.73
C ILE A 325 19.24 -23.14 -18.86
N VAL A 326 19.81 -24.05 -19.67
CA VAL A 326 19.29 -25.41 -19.83
C VAL A 326 19.21 -26.11 -18.47
N ARG A 327 20.28 -26.04 -17.68
CA ARG A 327 20.31 -26.61 -16.33
C ARG A 327 19.24 -26.01 -15.42
N THR A 328 18.99 -24.70 -15.50
CA THR A 328 17.92 -24.03 -14.71
C THR A 328 16.54 -24.59 -15.05
N TRP A 329 16.23 -24.80 -16.33
CA TRP A 329 14.95 -25.37 -16.75
C TRP A 329 14.83 -26.85 -16.36
N GLN A 330 15.87 -27.65 -16.56
CA GLN A 330 15.89 -29.06 -16.16
C GLN A 330 15.72 -29.24 -14.66
N ALA A 331 16.37 -28.40 -13.84
CA ALA A 331 16.27 -28.47 -12.39
C ALA A 331 14.89 -28.08 -11.85
N ALA A 332 14.14 -27.26 -12.59
CA ALA A 332 12.80 -26.82 -12.21
C ALA A 332 11.69 -27.59 -12.93
N TRP A 333 12.03 -28.63 -13.71
CA TRP A 333 11.10 -29.26 -14.66
C TRP A 333 9.91 -29.87 -13.94
N SER A 334 10.14 -30.65 -12.88
CA SER A 334 9.08 -31.28 -12.08
C SER A 334 8.08 -30.31 -11.49
N GLU A 335 8.53 -29.13 -11.06
CA GLU A 335 7.70 -28.09 -10.48
C GLU A 335 7.12 -27.15 -11.55
N PHE A 336 7.64 -27.19 -12.78
CA PHE A 336 7.15 -26.43 -13.92
C PHE A 336 6.06 -27.20 -14.71
N THR A 337 6.19 -28.51 -14.91
CA THR A 337 5.24 -29.28 -15.74
C THR A 337 3.78 -29.24 -15.27
N PRO A 338 3.43 -29.11 -13.97
CA PRO A 338 2.04 -28.92 -13.57
C PRO A 338 1.36 -27.73 -14.25
N TYR A 339 2.11 -26.67 -14.57
CA TYR A 339 1.58 -25.52 -15.30
C TYR A 339 1.11 -25.89 -16.73
N LEU A 340 1.73 -26.89 -17.36
CA LEU A 340 1.33 -27.37 -18.68
C LEU A 340 0.07 -28.23 -18.65
N ALA A 341 -0.40 -28.67 -17.47
CA ALA A 341 -1.68 -29.37 -17.36
C ALA A 341 -2.88 -28.40 -17.41
N PHE A 342 -2.67 -27.13 -17.06
CA PHE A 342 -3.76 -26.16 -17.01
C PHE A 342 -4.31 -25.83 -18.41
N PRO A 343 -5.60 -25.49 -18.55
CA PRO A 343 -6.14 -24.93 -19.80
C PRO A 343 -5.42 -23.63 -20.22
N PRO A 344 -5.33 -23.32 -21.53
CA PRO A 344 -4.65 -22.12 -22.03
C PRO A 344 -5.12 -20.80 -21.39
N GLU A 345 -6.40 -20.69 -21.06
CA GLU A 345 -6.99 -19.53 -20.38
C GLU A 345 -6.45 -19.35 -18.96
N ILE A 346 -6.29 -20.45 -18.21
CA ILE A 346 -5.65 -20.44 -16.89
C ILE A 346 -4.16 -20.11 -17.03
N ARG A 347 -3.46 -20.77 -17.96
CA ARG A 347 -2.04 -20.48 -18.21
C ARG A 347 -1.83 -18.99 -18.46
N LYS A 348 -2.63 -18.39 -19.35
CA LYS A 348 -2.52 -16.97 -19.73
C LYS A 348 -2.59 -16.02 -18.55
N VAL A 349 -3.42 -16.29 -17.55
CA VAL A 349 -3.45 -15.50 -16.33
C VAL A 349 -2.26 -15.84 -15.44
N VAL A 350 -1.96 -17.12 -15.22
CA VAL A 350 -0.88 -17.58 -14.32
C VAL A 350 0.49 -17.03 -14.70
N TYR A 351 0.87 -17.05 -15.98
CA TYR A 351 2.18 -16.53 -16.44
C TYR A 351 2.19 -15.02 -16.72
N SER A 352 1.10 -14.29 -16.48
CA SER A 352 1.07 -12.85 -16.72
C SER A 352 1.96 -12.10 -15.73
N THR A 353 2.96 -11.37 -16.24
CA THR A 353 3.86 -10.54 -15.41
C THR A 353 3.12 -9.51 -14.58
N ASN A 354 1.94 -9.05 -15.04
CA ASN A 354 1.22 -7.93 -14.42
C ASN A 354 0.58 -8.26 -13.08
N LEU A 355 0.37 -9.55 -12.77
CA LEU A 355 -0.31 -9.96 -11.54
C LEU A 355 0.51 -9.62 -10.30
N ILE A 356 1.81 -9.90 -10.33
CA ILE A 356 2.69 -9.65 -9.19
C ILE A 356 3.67 -8.49 -9.40
N GLU A 357 4.12 -8.25 -10.64
CA GLU A 357 5.21 -7.29 -10.88
C GLU A 357 4.80 -5.85 -10.59
N SER A 358 3.53 -5.51 -10.80
CA SER A 358 3.03 -4.16 -10.50
C SER A 358 3.13 -3.82 -9.00
N ILE A 359 2.77 -4.77 -8.13
CA ILE A 359 2.92 -4.67 -6.67
C ILE A 359 4.41 -4.62 -6.31
N ASN A 360 5.19 -5.59 -6.80
CA ASN A 360 6.63 -5.66 -6.53
C ASN A 360 7.39 -4.41 -6.96
N ALA A 361 7.08 -3.83 -8.13
CA ALA A 361 7.72 -2.63 -8.62
C ALA A 361 7.46 -1.43 -7.69
N ARG A 362 6.23 -1.30 -7.16
CA ARG A 362 5.88 -0.27 -6.18
C ARG A 362 6.58 -0.48 -4.84
N LEU A 363 6.60 -1.71 -4.31
CA LEU A 363 7.33 -2.03 -3.07
C LEU A 363 8.84 -1.80 -3.21
N ARG A 364 9.42 -2.16 -4.36
CA ARG A 364 10.82 -1.85 -4.68
C ARG A 364 11.06 -0.34 -4.76
N LYS A 365 10.11 0.43 -5.31
CA LYS A 365 10.21 1.90 -5.35
C LYS A 365 10.19 2.49 -3.94
N ALA A 366 9.28 2.04 -3.07
CA ALA A 366 9.17 2.49 -1.69
C ALA A 366 10.40 2.15 -0.84
N THR A 367 11.05 1.01 -1.09
CA THR A 367 12.23 0.58 -0.33
C THR A 367 13.56 1.16 -0.85
N ARG A 368 13.67 1.44 -2.15
CA ARG A 368 14.92 1.89 -2.79
C ARG A 368 15.44 3.23 -2.23
N ASN A 369 14.55 4.15 -1.89
CA ASN A 369 14.92 5.51 -1.48
C ASN A 369 15.59 5.57 -0.10
N ARG A 370 15.40 4.56 0.76
CA ARG A 370 15.78 4.62 2.18
C ARG A 370 17.18 4.11 2.49
N GLY A 371 17.86 3.48 1.52
CA GLY A 371 19.20 2.89 1.67
C GLY A 371 19.23 1.64 2.57
N HIS A 372 18.87 1.79 3.85
CA HIS A 372 18.61 0.70 4.80
C HIS A 372 17.55 1.10 5.84
N PHE A 373 16.88 0.11 6.41
CA PHE A 373 15.90 0.30 7.48
C PHE A 373 16.54 0.12 8.85
N PRO A 374 16.15 0.93 9.86
CA PRO A 374 16.71 0.85 11.21
C PRO A 374 16.23 -0.38 11.99
N SER A 375 15.11 -0.98 11.60
CA SER A 375 14.54 -2.19 12.19
C SER A 375 13.64 -2.90 11.18
N GLU A 376 13.29 -4.14 11.47
CA GLU A 376 12.33 -4.92 10.70
C GLU A 376 10.94 -4.27 10.68
N GLN A 377 10.45 -3.85 11.84
CA GLN A 377 9.16 -3.15 11.97
C GLN A 377 9.12 -1.88 11.11
N ALA A 378 10.24 -1.14 11.01
CA ALA A 378 10.30 0.04 10.14
C ALA A 378 10.18 -0.32 8.65
N ALA A 379 10.74 -1.46 8.23
CA ALA A 379 10.59 -1.97 6.86
C ALA A 379 9.13 -2.39 6.59
N LEU A 380 8.54 -3.17 7.50
CA LEU A 380 7.15 -3.63 7.37
C LEU A 380 6.17 -2.44 7.34
N LYS A 381 6.37 -1.41 8.16
CA LYS A 381 5.56 -0.17 8.13
C LYS A 381 5.57 0.50 6.75
N VAL A 382 6.74 0.68 6.14
CA VAL A 382 6.84 1.30 4.80
C VAL A 382 6.18 0.42 3.74
N LEU A 383 6.42 -0.90 3.78
CA LEU A 383 5.80 -1.83 2.83
C LEU A 383 4.28 -1.84 2.96
N TYR A 384 3.75 -1.90 4.18
CA TYR A 384 2.32 -1.82 4.45
C TYR A 384 1.70 -0.52 3.97
N LEU A 385 2.31 0.63 4.28
CA LEU A 385 1.80 1.91 3.80
C LEU A 385 1.82 1.99 2.26
N ALA A 386 2.87 1.46 1.63
CA ALA A 386 2.97 1.35 0.18
C ALA A 386 1.97 0.37 -0.43
N ILE A 387 1.41 -0.58 0.34
CA ILE A 387 0.28 -1.45 -0.04
C ILE A 387 -1.03 -0.69 0.17
N ARG A 388 -1.21 -0.03 1.32
CA ARG A 388 -2.41 0.72 1.68
C ARG A 388 -2.72 1.82 0.67
N GLU A 389 -1.71 2.56 0.20
CA GLU A 389 -1.87 3.54 -0.88
C GLU A 389 -2.39 2.92 -2.19
N GLN A 390 -2.22 1.60 -2.41
CA GLN A 390 -2.75 0.89 -3.58
C GLN A 390 -4.22 0.50 -3.43
N VAL A 391 -4.67 0.26 -2.19
CA VAL A 391 -6.02 -0.23 -1.85
C VAL A 391 -7.01 0.94 -1.64
N THR A 392 -6.55 2.19 -1.71
CA THR A 392 -7.46 3.34 -1.64
C THR A 392 -8.52 3.24 -2.75
N PRO A 393 -9.83 3.20 -2.44
CA PRO A 393 -10.92 2.82 -3.38
C PRO A 393 -11.19 3.80 -4.53
N ARG A 394 -10.25 4.68 -4.89
CA ARG A 394 -10.42 5.59 -6.02
C ARG A 394 -10.36 4.80 -7.31
N ALA A 395 -11.56 4.39 -7.71
CA ALA A 395 -11.90 3.56 -8.84
C ALA A 395 -11.42 2.11 -8.70
N ARG A 396 -12.25 1.20 -9.22
CA ARG A 396 -11.82 -0.09 -9.74
C ARG A 396 -10.70 0.17 -10.74
N ASP A 397 -9.47 0.35 -10.27
CA ASP A 397 -8.31 0.56 -11.10
C ASP A 397 -8.24 -0.70 -11.97
N VAL A 398 -8.40 -0.54 -13.29
CA VAL A 398 -8.47 -1.63 -14.26
C VAL A 398 -7.21 -2.51 -14.18
N ASN A 399 -6.16 -2.01 -13.53
CA ASN A 399 -4.91 -2.68 -13.20
C ASN A 399 -4.98 -3.68 -12.03
N HIS A 400 -6.01 -3.64 -11.18
CA HIS A 400 -6.20 -4.57 -10.05
C HIS A 400 -6.90 -5.87 -10.44
N VAL A 401 -7.66 -5.87 -11.54
CA VAL A 401 -8.32 -7.09 -12.05
C VAL A 401 -7.41 -7.79 -13.05
N ALA A 402 -7.28 -9.11 -12.92
CA ALA A 402 -6.55 -9.93 -13.88
C ALA A 402 -7.16 -9.81 -15.28
N ALA A 403 -6.34 -9.47 -16.29
CA ALA A 403 -6.82 -9.45 -17.68
C ALA A 403 -7.30 -10.85 -18.10
N HIS A 404 -8.41 -10.92 -18.84
CA HIS A 404 -9.07 -12.17 -19.26
C HIS A 404 -9.62 -13.04 -18.13
N TRP A 405 -9.78 -12.50 -16.91
CA TRP A 405 -10.18 -13.28 -15.74
C TRP A 405 -11.45 -14.10 -15.93
N LYS A 406 -12.54 -13.52 -16.44
CA LYS A 406 -13.81 -14.27 -16.57
C LYS A 406 -13.70 -15.51 -17.48
N LYS A 407 -12.82 -15.50 -18.50
CA LYS A 407 -12.54 -16.68 -19.32
C LYS A 407 -11.74 -17.72 -18.54
N ALA A 408 -10.72 -17.28 -17.80
CA ALA A 408 -9.94 -18.15 -16.94
C ALA A 408 -10.81 -18.76 -15.83
N LEU A 409 -11.66 -17.97 -15.15
CA LEU A 409 -12.54 -18.40 -14.06
C LEU A 409 -13.49 -19.52 -14.49
N ASN A 410 -14.02 -19.45 -15.71
CA ASN A 410 -14.82 -20.53 -16.29
C ASN A 410 -14.02 -21.84 -16.38
N GLN A 411 -12.78 -21.76 -16.88
CA GLN A 411 -11.88 -22.92 -16.95
C GLN A 411 -11.42 -23.39 -15.57
N PHE A 412 -11.21 -22.48 -14.61
CA PHE A 412 -10.93 -22.81 -13.22
C PHE A 412 -12.07 -23.64 -12.62
N SER A 413 -13.33 -23.28 -12.89
CA SER A 413 -14.51 -24.02 -12.40
C SER A 413 -14.62 -25.42 -12.98
N LEU A 414 -14.15 -25.63 -14.22
CA LEU A 414 -14.13 -26.93 -14.88
C LEU A 414 -12.92 -27.79 -14.49
N PHE A 415 -11.75 -27.17 -14.29
CA PHE A 415 -10.51 -27.89 -14.00
C PHE A 415 -10.36 -28.22 -12.51
N PHE A 416 -10.81 -27.32 -11.63
CA PHE A 416 -10.80 -27.49 -10.17
C PHE A 416 -12.23 -27.71 -9.67
N GLU A 417 -12.89 -28.74 -10.18
CA GLU A 417 -14.29 -29.07 -9.88
C GLU A 417 -14.57 -29.08 -8.36
N ASP A 418 -15.70 -28.51 -7.97
CA ASP A 418 -16.19 -28.40 -6.58
C ASP A 418 -15.28 -27.66 -5.58
N ARG A 419 -14.23 -26.95 -6.03
CA ARG A 419 -13.32 -26.21 -5.14
C ARG A 419 -13.64 -24.72 -5.00
N LEU A 420 -14.24 -24.12 -6.01
CA LEU A 420 -14.43 -22.66 -6.08
C LEU A 420 -15.72 -22.14 -5.47
N ASN A 421 -16.66 -23.04 -5.17
CA ASN A 421 -17.92 -22.75 -4.48
C ASN A 421 -18.03 -23.71 -3.29
N PRO A 422 -17.39 -23.42 -2.15
CA PRO A 422 -17.62 -24.20 -0.94
C PRO A 422 -19.11 -24.10 -0.57
N LYS A 423 -19.73 -25.26 -0.34
CA LYS A 423 -21.16 -25.38 0.03
C LYS A 423 -21.44 -24.80 1.40
#